data_AF-A0A358FWF4-F1
#
_entry.id   AF-A0A358FWF4-F1
#
_cell.length_a   1.000
_cell.length_b   1.000
_cell.length_c   1.000
_cell.angle_alpha   90.00
_cell.angle_beta   90.00
_cell.angle_gamma   90.00
#
_symmetry.space_group_name_H-M   'P 1'
#
loop_
_entity.id
_entity.type
_entity.pdbx_description
1 polymer ?
#
loop_
_entity_poly.entity_id
_entity_poly.type
_entity_poly.pdbx_seq_one_letter_code
_entity_poly.pdbx_strand_id
1 'polypeptide(L)'
;MKDGATEIEWYGTSPTTLFGGGERVTETTTLISWSMAKSITHALLGIAIVDGLLDVNDPAPFAALQAEGQPPIRWIDLLEMRSGLTFVEDYEDASVSHCLEMLFSGEEHRGVADMGMYAASLGREFQPGEHWSYA
;
A
#
# COMPACT_ATOMS: atom_id res chain seq x y z
N MET A 1 7.35 22.73 -9.05
CA MET A 1 8.50 23.25 -8.28
C MET A 1 9.71 23.29 -9.19
N LYS A 2 10.40 24.42 -9.26
CA LYS A 2 11.68 24.57 -9.97
C LYS A 2 12.57 25.46 -9.14
N ASP A 3 13.82 25.05 -8.94
CA ASP A 3 14.81 25.79 -8.14
C ASP A 3 14.31 26.16 -6.73
N GLY A 4 13.52 25.27 -6.12
CA GLY A 4 12.94 25.46 -4.78
C GLY A 4 11.71 26.38 -4.72
N ALA A 5 11.25 26.93 -5.85
CA ALA A 5 10.07 27.76 -5.92
C ALA A 5 8.87 27.04 -6.56
N THR A 6 7.67 27.32 -6.05
CA THR A 6 6.42 26.95 -6.71
C THR A 6 6.27 27.78 -7.98
N GLU A 7 6.14 27.12 -9.13
CA GLU A 7 5.90 27.80 -10.41
C GLU A 7 4.41 27.81 -10.77
N ILE A 8 3.70 26.72 -10.48
CA ILE A 8 2.30 26.52 -10.85
C ILE A 8 1.61 25.72 -9.74
N GLU A 9 0.47 26.23 -9.29
CA GLU A 9 -0.49 25.55 -8.43
C GLU A 9 -1.90 25.80 -8.97
N TRP A 10 -2.75 24.78 -8.88
CA TRP A 10 -4.14 24.89 -9.26
C TRP A 10 -5.00 24.08 -8.31
N TYR A 11 -6.06 24.71 -7.80
CA TYR A 11 -6.95 24.10 -6.81
C TYR A 11 -8.39 24.18 -7.30
N GLY A 12 -9.07 23.04 -7.23
CA GLY A 12 -10.49 22.92 -7.54
C GLY A 12 -11.39 23.06 -6.32
N THR A 13 -12.65 22.69 -6.51
CA THR A 13 -13.62 22.48 -5.43
C THR A 13 -13.85 20.98 -5.30
N SER A 14 -13.81 20.46 -4.07
CA SER A 14 -14.13 19.04 -3.82
C SER A 14 -15.58 18.76 -4.22
N PRO A 15 -15.91 17.50 -4.60
CA PRO A 15 -17.28 17.16 -4.91
C PRO A 15 -18.15 17.19 -3.65
N THR A 16 -19.44 17.49 -3.83
CA THR A 16 -20.44 17.20 -2.78
C THR A 16 -20.52 15.70 -2.58
N THR A 17 -20.40 15.26 -1.33
CA THR A 17 -20.48 13.85 -0.94
C THR A 17 -21.59 13.63 0.08
N LEU A 18 -21.82 12.38 0.47
CA LEU A 18 -22.73 12.04 1.58
C LEU A 18 -22.27 12.63 2.93
N PHE A 19 -21.02 13.08 3.03
CA PHE A 19 -20.41 13.60 4.25
C PHE A 19 -20.31 15.14 4.28
N GLY A 20 -20.71 15.84 3.22
CA GLY A 20 -20.66 17.30 3.16
C GLY A 20 -20.80 17.89 1.76
N GLY A 21 -21.05 19.20 1.71
CA GLY A 21 -21.02 19.96 0.46
C GLY A 21 -19.60 20.07 -0.12
N GLY A 22 -19.50 20.37 -1.41
CA GLY A 22 -18.21 20.66 -2.03
C GLY A 22 -17.55 21.89 -1.42
N GLU A 23 -16.28 21.75 -1.03
CA GLU A 23 -15.48 22.79 -0.40
C GLU A 23 -14.33 23.21 -1.31
N ARG A 24 -13.93 24.48 -1.22
CA ARG A 24 -12.77 24.97 -1.97
C ARG A 24 -11.51 24.31 -1.43
N VAL A 25 -10.77 23.62 -2.30
CA VAL A 25 -9.45 23.08 -1.96
C VAL A 25 -8.44 24.23 -1.97
N THR A 26 -7.52 24.21 -1.02
CA THR A 26 -6.39 25.15 -0.92
C THR A 26 -5.09 24.37 -0.76
N GLU A 27 -3.97 25.08 -0.74
CA GLU A 27 -2.63 24.55 -0.51
C GLU A 27 -2.48 23.85 0.84
N THR A 28 -3.34 24.20 1.81
CA THR A 28 -3.33 23.63 3.16
C THR A 28 -4.38 22.54 3.36
N THR A 29 -5.23 22.25 2.38
CA THR A 29 -6.24 21.20 2.50
C THR A 29 -5.57 19.83 2.52
N THR A 30 -5.81 19.05 3.57
CA THR A 30 -5.34 17.65 3.63
C THR A 30 -6.16 16.78 2.68
N LEU A 31 -5.48 16.04 1.80
CA LEU A 31 -6.09 15.12 0.85
C LEU A 31 -5.69 13.67 1.16
N ILE A 32 -6.58 12.73 0.86
CA ILE A 32 -6.27 11.30 0.95
C ILE A 32 -5.18 10.99 -0.08
N SER A 33 -4.05 10.45 0.38
CA SER A 33 -2.90 10.17 -0.47
C SER A 33 -3.09 8.94 -1.35
N TRP A 34 -3.98 8.02 -0.96
CA TRP A 34 -4.10 6.68 -1.55
C TRP A 34 -2.71 6.03 -1.63
N SER A 35 -2.42 5.31 -2.73
CA SER A 35 -1.15 4.62 -2.93
C SER A 35 0.08 5.52 -3.01
N MET A 36 -0.03 6.86 -3.05
CA MET A 36 1.14 7.72 -2.82
C MET A 36 1.77 7.46 -1.44
N ALA A 37 0.99 6.96 -0.48
CA ALA A 37 1.49 6.51 0.82
C ALA A 37 2.59 5.45 0.67
N LYS A 38 2.51 4.55 -0.33
CA LYS A 38 3.53 3.53 -0.59
C LYS A 38 4.90 4.16 -0.88
N SER A 39 4.95 5.28 -1.62
CA SER A 39 6.20 6.00 -1.89
C SER A 39 6.82 6.59 -0.62
N ILE A 40 5.99 7.09 0.31
CA ILE A 40 6.47 7.58 1.60
C ILE A 40 7.00 6.42 2.46
N THR A 41 6.30 5.28 2.48
CA THR A 41 6.77 4.06 3.14
C THR A 41 8.13 3.59 2.58
N HIS A 42 8.30 3.60 1.26
CA HIS A 42 9.58 3.31 0.61
C HIS A 42 10.69 4.27 1.05
N ALA A 43 10.42 5.57 1.09
CA ALA A 43 11.40 6.56 1.50
C ALA A 43 11.85 6.35 2.96
N LEU A 44 10.90 6.08 3.87
CA LEU A 44 11.19 5.78 5.28
C LEU A 44 12.03 4.50 5.43
N LEU A 45 11.72 3.45 4.66
CA LEU A 45 12.53 2.23 4.68
C LEU A 45 13.93 2.47 4.11
N GLY A 46 14.04 3.30 3.06
CA GLY A 46 15.33 3.72 2.51
C GLY A 46 16.22 4.44 3.53
N ILE A 47 15.63 5.30 4.37
CA ILE A 47 16.35 5.92 5.50
C ILE A 47 16.81 4.85 6.49
N ALA A 48 15.94 3.91 6.87
CA ALA A 48 16.29 2.83 7.79
C ALA A 48 17.42 1.93 7.25
N ILE A 49 17.47 1.70 5.94
CA ILE A 49 18.56 0.96 5.28
C ILE A 49 19.88 1.75 5.37
N VAL A 50 19.85 3.05 5.07
CA VAL A 50 21.04 3.92 5.17
C VAL A 50 21.56 3.99 6.60
N ASP A 51 20.68 4.00 7.59
CA ASP A 51 21.01 3.99 9.01
C ASP A 51 21.48 2.60 9.50
N GLY A 52 21.48 1.57 8.64
CA GLY A 52 21.92 0.22 8.96
C GLY A 52 20.96 -0.55 9.87
N LEU A 53 19.69 -0.15 9.93
CA LEU A 53 18.67 -0.80 10.75
C LEU A 53 18.10 -2.07 10.11
N LEU A 54 18.20 -2.22 8.78
CA LEU A 54 17.82 -3.43 8.04
C LEU A 54 18.57 -3.53 6.70
N ASP A 55 18.78 -4.75 6.19
CA ASP A 55 19.20 -5.00 4.81
C ASP A 55 17.97 -5.35 3.96
N VAL A 56 17.87 -4.76 2.76
CA VAL A 56 16.75 -5.00 1.85
C VAL A 56 16.70 -6.45 1.33
N ASN A 57 17.81 -7.19 1.42
CA ASN A 57 17.91 -8.59 1.06
C ASN A 57 17.59 -9.54 2.22
N ASP A 58 17.42 -9.03 3.44
CA ASP A 58 17.02 -9.87 4.57
C ASP A 58 15.56 -10.32 4.43
N PRO A 59 15.21 -11.49 4.99
CA PRO A 59 13.83 -11.89 5.18
C PRO A 59 13.03 -10.81 5.90
N ALA A 60 11.84 -10.50 5.40
CA ALA A 60 10.94 -9.59 6.09
C ALA A 60 10.55 -10.20 7.45
N PRO A 61 10.61 -9.44 8.57
CA PRO A 61 10.52 -9.95 9.94
C PRO A 61 9.07 -10.26 10.37
N PHE A 62 8.20 -10.56 9.41
CA PHE A 62 6.79 -10.85 9.64
C PHE A 62 6.57 -12.35 9.53
N ALA A 63 6.47 -13.03 10.67
CA ALA A 63 6.32 -14.48 10.71
C ALA A 63 5.12 -14.98 9.89
N ALA A 64 4.03 -14.22 9.87
CA ALA A 64 2.83 -14.55 9.09
C ALA A 64 3.07 -14.61 7.57
N LEU A 65 4.10 -13.92 7.07
CA LEU A 65 4.45 -13.98 5.66
C LEU A 65 5.29 -15.21 5.32
N GLN A 66 5.93 -15.88 6.29
CA GLN A 66 6.90 -16.94 6.04
C GLN A 66 6.22 -18.32 6.11
N ALA A 67 6.66 -19.24 5.25
CA ALA A 67 6.12 -20.59 5.17
C ALA A 67 7.25 -21.64 5.18
N GLU A 68 7.09 -22.70 5.97
CA GLU A 68 8.04 -23.79 6.02
C GLU A 68 8.18 -24.47 4.64
N GLY A 69 9.42 -24.74 4.23
CA GLY A 69 9.70 -25.36 2.93
C GLY A 69 9.60 -24.42 1.73
N GLN A 70 9.33 -23.13 1.93
CA GLN A 70 9.35 -22.11 0.88
C GLN A 70 10.50 -21.12 1.07
N PRO A 71 11.00 -20.49 -0.02
CA PRO A 71 11.91 -19.36 0.10
C PRO A 71 11.28 -18.23 0.94
N PRO A 72 12.08 -17.52 1.75
CA PRO A 72 11.57 -16.43 2.55
C PRO A 72 11.18 -15.25 1.65
N ILE A 73 10.09 -14.54 1.99
CA ILE A 73 9.83 -13.22 1.42
C ILE A 73 10.83 -12.25 2.05
N ARG A 74 11.60 -11.55 1.22
CA ARG A 74 12.54 -10.51 1.66
C ARG A 74 11.89 -9.14 1.61
N TRP A 75 12.52 -8.16 2.24
CA TRP A 75 12.09 -6.76 2.11
C TRP A 75 11.98 -6.33 0.66
N ILE A 76 12.99 -6.60 -0.17
CA ILE A 76 12.98 -6.21 -1.59
C ILE A 76 11.80 -6.79 -2.36
N ASP A 77 11.33 -8.00 -2.00
CA ASP A 77 10.21 -8.65 -2.69
C ASP A 77 8.89 -7.95 -2.34
N LEU A 78 8.75 -7.41 -1.12
CA LEU A 78 7.60 -6.57 -0.74
C LEU A 78 7.65 -5.20 -1.43
N LEU A 79 8.81 -4.54 -1.42
CA LEU A 79 8.97 -3.18 -1.95
C LEU A 79 8.80 -3.15 -3.48
N GLU A 80 9.24 -4.20 -4.16
CA GLU A 80 9.12 -4.31 -5.61
C GLU A 80 7.82 -4.97 -6.06
N MET A 81 6.88 -5.25 -5.15
CA MET A 81 5.58 -5.85 -5.46
C MET A 81 5.73 -7.23 -6.14
N ARG A 82 6.65 -8.04 -5.63
CA ARG A 82 6.95 -9.40 -6.09
C ARG A 82 6.92 -10.41 -4.94
N SER A 83 6.02 -10.20 -3.99
CA SER A 83 5.90 -11.08 -2.82
C SER A 83 5.43 -12.49 -3.18
N GLY A 84 4.73 -12.63 -4.31
CA GLY A 84 4.07 -13.86 -4.72
C GLY A 84 2.75 -14.15 -3.99
N LEU A 85 2.27 -13.22 -3.15
CA LEU A 85 0.97 -13.33 -2.48
C LEU A 85 -0.17 -13.33 -3.52
N THR A 86 -1.22 -14.08 -3.25
CA THR A 86 -2.44 -14.20 -4.10
C THR A 86 -3.30 -12.91 -4.11
N PHE A 87 -2.79 -11.79 -3.62
CA PHE A 87 -3.55 -10.55 -3.44
C PHE A 87 -4.06 -10.02 -4.79
N VAL A 88 -5.36 -9.70 -4.85
CA VAL A 88 -6.04 -9.22 -6.07
C VAL A 88 -6.43 -7.77 -5.84
N GLU A 89 -5.70 -6.86 -6.47
CA GLU A 89 -5.95 -5.42 -6.43
C GLU A 89 -6.87 -4.99 -7.58
N ASP A 90 -8.16 -5.26 -7.41
CA ASP A 90 -9.22 -4.90 -8.36
C ASP A 90 -10.20 -3.91 -7.70
N TYR A 91 -10.49 -2.78 -8.34
CA TYR A 91 -11.44 -1.77 -7.81
C TYR A 91 -12.78 -1.75 -8.58
N GLU A 92 -12.95 -2.64 -9.55
CA GLU A 92 -14.14 -2.76 -10.41
C GLU A 92 -14.99 -3.97 -10.03
N ASP A 93 -14.38 -5.15 -9.83
CA ASP A 93 -15.07 -6.39 -9.46
C ASP A 93 -14.90 -6.73 -7.99
N ALA A 94 -15.88 -6.31 -7.19
CA ALA A 94 -15.93 -6.60 -5.76
C ALA A 94 -16.07 -8.10 -5.42
N SER A 95 -16.44 -8.97 -6.36
CA SER A 95 -16.61 -10.40 -6.09
C SER A 95 -15.29 -11.17 -6.00
N VAL A 96 -14.21 -10.58 -6.52
CA VAL A 96 -12.85 -11.17 -6.53
C VAL A 96 -11.81 -10.29 -5.82
N SER A 97 -12.15 -9.04 -5.51
CA SER A 97 -11.20 -8.07 -4.97
C SER A 97 -10.88 -8.28 -3.50
N HIS A 98 -9.64 -8.69 -3.24
CA HIS A 98 -9.06 -8.69 -1.90
C HIS A 98 -8.87 -7.25 -1.38
N CYS A 99 -8.61 -6.28 -2.27
CA CYS A 99 -8.42 -4.88 -1.86
C CYS A 99 -9.72 -4.24 -1.35
N LEU A 100 -10.84 -4.45 -2.03
CA LEU A 100 -12.14 -3.92 -1.59
C LEU A 100 -12.62 -4.60 -0.31
N GLU A 101 -12.40 -5.91 -0.18
CA GLU A 101 -12.66 -6.61 1.09
C GLU A 101 -11.79 -6.04 2.21
N MET A 102 -10.49 -5.87 1.99
CA MET A 102 -9.57 -5.33 3.00
C MET A 102 -9.97 -3.92 3.45
N LEU A 103 -10.34 -3.05 2.51
CA LEU A 103 -10.62 -1.63 2.80
C LEU A 103 -12.03 -1.36 3.33
N PHE A 104 -13.03 -2.12 2.87
CA PHE A 104 -14.44 -1.73 3.03
C PHE A 104 -15.37 -2.84 3.53
N SER A 105 -14.84 -4.03 3.87
CA SER A 105 -15.66 -5.06 4.52
C SER A 105 -16.07 -4.70 5.95
N GLY A 106 -16.80 -5.60 6.61
CA GLY A 106 -17.18 -5.46 8.01
C GLY A 106 -18.37 -4.53 8.26
N GLU A 107 -18.72 -4.38 9.54
CA GLU A 107 -19.78 -3.47 9.96
C GLU A 107 -19.40 -2.02 9.63
N GLU A 108 -20.37 -1.25 9.15
CA GLU A 108 -20.18 0.16 8.76
C GLU A 108 -19.12 0.41 7.67
N HIS A 109 -18.70 -0.63 6.92
CA HIS A 109 -17.70 -0.54 5.85
C HIS A 109 -16.32 -0.04 6.32
N ARG A 110 -15.87 -0.49 7.50
CA ARG A 110 -14.62 -0.05 8.12
C ARG A 110 -13.37 -0.81 7.65
N GLY A 111 -13.55 -1.85 6.85
CA GLY A 111 -12.50 -2.76 6.44
C GLY A 111 -12.11 -3.75 7.54
N VAL A 112 -11.10 -4.55 7.23
CA VAL A 112 -10.53 -5.50 8.18
C VAL A 112 -9.66 -4.77 9.22
N ALA A 113 -9.68 -5.23 10.47
CA ALA A 113 -8.98 -4.55 11.57
C ALA A 113 -7.45 -4.56 11.43
N ASP A 114 -6.89 -5.62 10.83
CA ASP A 114 -5.46 -5.77 10.56
C ASP A 114 -5.27 -6.14 9.08
N MET A 115 -5.01 -5.10 8.28
CA MET A 115 -4.82 -5.22 6.83
C MET A 115 -3.55 -5.99 6.47
N GLY A 116 -2.48 -5.86 7.26
CA GLY A 116 -1.22 -6.56 7.03
C GLY A 116 -1.37 -8.07 7.26
N MET A 117 -2.04 -8.45 8.35
CA MET A 117 -2.37 -9.85 8.62
C MET A 117 -3.36 -10.43 7.63
N TYR A 118 -4.36 -9.65 7.19
CA TYR A 118 -5.28 -10.08 6.13
C TYR A 118 -4.51 -10.43 4.86
N ALA A 119 -3.65 -9.53 4.35
CA ALA A 119 -2.86 -9.78 3.16
C ALA A 119 -1.93 -10.99 3.31
N ALA A 120 -1.28 -11.14 4.48
CA ALA A 120 -0.43 -12.29 4.78
C ALA A 120 -1.20 -13.63 4.81
N SER A 121 -2.50 -13.60 5.09
CA SER A 121 -3.34 -14.80 5.21
C SER A 121 -3.81 -15.39 3.87
N LEU A 122 -3.74 -14.63 2.77
CA LEU A 122 -4.26 -15.02 1.45
C LEU A 122 -3.44 -16.12 0.76
N GLY A 123 -2.30 -16.50 1.34
CA GLY A 123 -1.38 -17.48 0.76
C GLY A 123 -0.52 -16.91 -0.37
N ARG A 124 0.18 -17.80 -1.06
CA ARG A 124 1.11 -17.47 -2.14
C ARG A 124 0.78 -18.27 -3.40
N GLU A 125 0.77 -17.61 -4.53
CA GLU A 125 0.60 -18.21 -5.86
C GLU A 125 1.95 -18.44 -6.55
N PHE A 126 2.95 -17.57 -6.29
CA PHE A 126 4.28 -17.61 -6.90
C PHE A 126 5.39 -17.61 -5.84
N GLN A 127 6.62 -17.99 -6.22
CA GLN A 127 7.76 -17.77 -5.32
C GLN A 127 8.10 -16.27 -5.25
N PRO A 128 8.65 -15.79 -4.13
CA PRO A 128 9.10 -14.40 -4.00
C PRO A 128 10.10 -14.03 -5.10
N GLY A 129 9.87 -12.90 -5.76
CA GLY A 129 10.70 -12.37 -6.85
C GLY A 129 10.35 -12.86 -8.26
N GLU A 130 9.53 -13.91 -8.43
CA GLU A 130 9.22 -14.49 -9.74
C GLU A 130 8.21 -13.68 -10.56
N HIS A 131 7.21 -13.09 -9.90
CA HIS A 131 6.10 -12.41 -10.56
C HIS A 131 5.85 -11.04 -9.95
N TRP A 132 5.63 -10.03 -10.80
CA TRP A 132 5.20 -8.71 -10.37
C TRP A 132 3.67 -8.64 -10.34
N SER A 133 3.12 -8.22 -9.22
CA SER A 133 1.69 -7.95 -9.05
C SER A 133 1.51 -6.77 -8.11
N TYR A 134 0.85 -5.72 -8.56
CA TYR A 134 0.63 -4.52 -7.76
C TYR A 134 -0.19 -4.85 -6.50
N ALA A 135 0.41 -4.63 -5.33
CA ALA A 135 -0.16 -4.83 -4.00
C ALA A 135 0.53 -3.89 -2.99
#